data_AF-A0AAD6RYC1-F1
#
_entry.id   AF-A0AAD6RYC1-F1
#
_cell.length_a   1.000
_cell.length_b   1.000
_cell.length_c   1.000
_cell.angle_alpha   90.00
_cell.angle_beta   90.00
_cell.angle_gamma   90.00
#
_symmetry.space_group_name_H-M   'P 1'
#
loop_
_entity.id
_entity.type
_entity.pdbx_description
1 polymer ?
#
loop_
_entity_poly.entity_id
_entity_poly.type
_entity_poly.pdbx_seq_one_letter_code
_entity_poly.pdbx_strand_id
1 'polypeptide(L)'
;RRLTAMKINGITITAETATYKNFQDIEDGKYSVVVTNVETLMQQDGGFEKLWKKPDFTSRLISLVWDEGHCVSKWAGFRPEYKEVNRLRYLIPRTIPFVIVSATLPPAVLSDVMTVLQVLPNKCTVIRRSNDRPNIHIVVREMQYAMNSFKDLAFLIREGWKPGDPPPLKFLIFFDSIADSIEAAKFLRGRLPLEYRHKIKWFNSEMSTEFKDIESESLKTSKIWGLSCTDSFGMVTSAKPDFCPSYHSLCPNYVVLCSSGPTM
;
A
#
# COMPACT_ATOMS: atom_id res chain seq x y z
N ARG A 1 1.01 -10.96 11.29
CA ARG A 1 0.77 -12.12 10.41
C ARG A 1 2.05 -12.61 9.70
N ARG A 2 2.75 -11.81 8.86
CA ARG A 2 4.02 -12.25 8.23
C ARG A 2 5.22 -12.39 9.18
N LEU A 3 5.44 -11.42 10.07
CA LEU A 3 6.50 -11.52 11.08
C LEU A 3 6.32 -12.82 11.89
N THR A 4 5.09 -13.10 12.30
CA THR A 4 4.70 -14.35 12.96
C THR A 4 5.03 -15.60 12.12
N ALA A 5 4.74 -15.60 10.82
CA ALA A 5 5.09 -16.70 9.91
C ALA A 5 6.61 -16.89 9.78
N MET A 6 7.39 -15.81 9.89
CA MET A 6 8.86 -15.82 9.92
C MET A 6 9.43 -16.03 11.33
N LYS A 7 8.59 -16.30 12.34
CA LYS A 7 8.97 -16.40 13.77
C LYS A 7 9.67 -15.15 14.31
N ILE A 8 9.36 -13.98 13.74
CA ILE A 8 9.77 -12.67 14.24
C ILE A 8 8.64 -12.12 15.10
N ASN A 9 8.95 -11.77 16.35
CA ASN A 9 8.00 -11.15 17.24
C ASN A 9 7.92 -9.66 16.95
N GLY A 10 6.73 -9.19 16.58
CA GLY A 10 6.48 -7.78 16.36
C GLY A 10 5.16 -7.33 16.95
N ILE A 11 5.09 -6.05 17.30
CA ILE A 11 3.90 -5.39 17.85
C ILE A 11 3.61 -4.11 17.08
N THR A 12 2.32 -3.80 16.92
CA THR A 12 1.87 -2.49 16.43
C THR A 12 1.35 -1.69 17.61
N ILE A 13 1.79 -0.45 17.74
CA ILE A 13 1.37 0.50 18.75
C ILE A 13 0.59 1.64 18.08
N THR A 14 -0.69 1.72 18.42
CA THR A 14 -1.71 2.71 18.04
C THR A 14 -2.28 3.36 19.29
N ALA A 15 -3.21 4.31 19.15
CA ALA A 15 -3.91 4.90 20.29
C ALA A 15 -4.59 3.85 21.19
N GLU A 16 -5.18 2.80 20.60
CA GLU A 16 -5.88 1.74 21.33
C GLU A 16 -4.92 0.74 22.00
N THR A 17 -3.72 0.55 21.44
CA THR A 17 -2.75 -0.46 21.89
C THR A 17 -1.58 0.14 22.69
N ALA A 18 -1.55 1.46 22.86
CA ALA A 18 -0.59 2.21 23.69
C ALA A 18 -0.82 2.00 25.20
N THR A 19 -0.84 0.74 25.66
CA THR A 19 -1.07 0.38 27.07
C THR A 19 0.24 0.25 27.85
N TYR A 20 0.17 0.44 29.18
CA TYR A 20 1.33 0.26 30.06
C TYR A 20 2.00 -1.12 29.88
N LYS A 21 1.21 -2.18 29.82
CA LYS A 21 1.69 -3.55 29.63
C LYS A 21 2.47 -3.72 28.32
N ASN A 22 1.95 -3.17 27.22
CA ASN A 22 2.63 -3.28 25.93
C ASN A 22 3.96 -2.53 25.92
N PHE A 23 4.04 -1.36 26.55
CA PHE A 23 5.30 -0.63 26.69
C PHE A 23 6.30 -1.33 27.61
N GLN A 24 5.84 -1.99 28.67
CA GLN A 24 6.68 -2.85 29.51
C GLN A 24 7.22 -4.04 28.71
N ASP A 25 6.38 -4.72 27.93
CA ASP A 25 6.80 -5.83 27.08
C ASP A 25 7.81 -5.40 25.99
N ILE A 26 7.68 -4.17 25.47
CA ILE A 26 8.65 -3.56 24.55
C ILE A 26 9.98 -3.30 25.28
N GLU A 27 9.93 -2.72 26.47
CA GLU A 27 11.11 -2.46 27.29
C GLU A 27 11.87 -3.76 27.61
N ASP A 28 11.15 -4.81 28.00
CA ASP A 28 11.68 -6.14 28.29
C ASP A 28 12.26 -6.85 27.06
N GLY A 29 12.13 -6.28 25.87
CA GLY A 29 12.69 -6.83 24.62
C GLY A 29 11.91 -8.02 24.07
N LYS A 30 10.62 -8.17 24.42
CA LYS A 30 9.77 -9.28 23.91
C LYS A 30 9.52 -9.18 22.41
N TYR A 31 9.66 -7.99 21.83
CA TYR A 31 9.44 -7.72 20.42
C TYR A 31 10.73 -7.25 19.74
N SER A 32 11.02 -7.82 18.57
CA SER A 32 12.13 -7.40 17.71
C SER A 32 11.74 -6.27 16.75
N VAL A 33 10.44 -6.09 16.51
CA VAL A 33 9.90 -5.05 15.63
C VAL A 33 8.74 -4.34 16.32
N VAL A 34 8.83 -3.01 16.42
CA VAL A 34 7.74 -2.17 16.92
C VAL A 34 7.32 -1.24 15.79
N VAL A 35 6.06 -1.34 15.37
CA VAL A 35 5.46 -0.50 14.33
C VAL A 35 4.55 0.52 15.00
N THR A 36 4.67 1.79 14.67
CA THR A 36 3.81 2.84 15.22
C THR A 36 3.66 3.99 14.23
N ASN A 37 2.69 4.88 14.46
CA ASN A 37 2.54 6.12 13.72
C ASN A 37 3.32 7.26 14.42
N VAL A 38 3.47 8.39 13.74
CA VAL A 38 4.26 9.51 14.27
C VAL A 38 3.56 10.16 15.47
N GLU A 39 2.23 10.15 15.50
CA GLU A 39 1.43 10.71 16.58
C GLU A 39 1.69 9.99 17.90
N THR A 40 1.66 8.65 17.93
CA THR A 40 1.97 7.89 19.13
C THR A 40 3.46 7.89 19.45
N LEU A 41 4.33 7.90 18.43
CA LEU A 41 5.79 7.98 18.61
C LEU A 41 6.24 9.26 19.31
N MET A 42 5.62 10.39 18.96
CA MET A 42 5.96 11.74 19.44
C MET A 42 5.01 12.25 20.51
N GLN A 43 4.08 11.41 21.00
CA GLN A 43 3.12 11.79 22.02
C GLN A 43 3.83 12.24 23.31
N GLN A 44 3.51 13.45 23.76
CA GLN A 44 3.99 13.99 25.03
C GLN A 44 3.51 13.12 26.20
N ASP A 45 4.42 12.80 27.13
CA ASP A 45 4.21 11.91 28.28
C ASP A 45 3.76 10.48 27.89
N GLY A 46 3.92 10.14 26.59
CA GLY A 46 3.61 8.83 26.03
C GLY A 46 4.62 7.76 26.44
N GLY A 47 4.28 6.49 26.14
CA GLY A 47 5.15 5.36 26.48
C GLY A 47 6.51 5.41 25.79
N PHE A 48 6.57 5.84 24.53
CA PHE A 48 7.83 5.98 23.81
C PHE A 48 8.75 7.04 24.42
N GLU A 49 8.22 8.19 24.83
CA GLU A 49 9.03 9.21 25.50
C GLU A 49 9.73 8.67 26.76
N LYS A 50 9.03 7.82 27.52
CA LYS A 50 9.60 7.15 28.70
C LYS A 50 10.68 6.13 28.30
N LEU A 51 10.49 5.41 27.20
CA LEU A 51 11.49 4.45 26.69
C LEU A 51 12.76 5.15 26.20
N TRP A 52 12.64 6.29 25.51
CA TRP A 52 13.82 7.03 25.02
C TRP A 52 14.73 7.53 26.13
N LYS A 53 14.18 7.76 27.33
CA LYS A 53 14.93 8.17 28.52
C LYS A 53 15.70 7.02 29.19
N LYS A 54 15.58 5.77 28.70
CA LYS A 54 16.23 4.58 29.29
C LYS A 54 17.43 4.12 28.44
N PRO A 55 18.69 4.34 28.89
CA PRO A 55 19.88 3.96 28.13
C PRO A 55 19.97 2.47 27.81
N ASP A 56 19.55 1.60 28.74
CA ASP A 56 19.56 0.15 28.52
C ASP A 56 18.65 -0.23 27.35
N PHE A 57 17.50 0.43 27.21
CA PHE A 57 16.60 0.20 26.10
C PHE A 57 17.16 0.78 24.79
N THR A 58 17.59 2.04 24.80
CA THR A 58 18.04 2.72 23.56
C THR A 58 19.33 2.13 22.98
N SER A 59 20.19 1.56 23.82
CA SER A 59 21.39 0.83 23.38
C SER A 59 21.10 -0.48 22.65
N ARG A 60 19.89 -1.05 22.81
CA ARG A 60 19.45 -2.26 22.08
C ARG A 60 18.77 -1.97 20.74
N LEU A 61 18.51 -0.70 20.42
CA LEU A 61 17.91 -0.34 19.13
C LEU A 61 18.89 -0.67 18.01
N ILE A 62 18.36 -1.22 16.91
CA ILE A 62 19.17 -1.55 15.73
C ILE A 62 19.04 -0.47 14.66
N SER A 63 17.83 0.04 14.44
CA SER A 63 17.55 1.11 13.47
C SER A 63 16.18 1.74 13.74
N LEU A 64 15.97 2.95 13.22
CA LEU A 64 14.64 3.54 13.04
C LEU A 64 14.31 3.57 11.56
N VAL A 65 13.19 2.96 11.18
CA VAL A 65 12.77 2.84 9.78
C VAL A 65 11.58 3.77 9.52
N TRP A 66 11.76 4.69 8.58
CA TRP A 66 10.74 5.60 8.08
C TRP A 66 10.17 5.03 6.79
N ASP A 67 9.03 4.34 6.90
CA ASP A 67 8.26 3.92 5.73
C ASP A 67 7.48 5.09 5.14
N GLU A 68 7.24 5.04 3.84
CA GLU A 68 6.69 6.15 3.06
C GLU A 68 7.38 7.48 3.34
N GLY A 69 8.71 7.51 3.33
CA GLY A 69 9.51 8.67 3.76
C GLY A 69 9.16 9.99 3.09
N HIS A 70 8.59 9.96 1.88
CA HIS A 70 8.07 11.15 1.20
C HIS A 70 6.95 11.87 2.00
N CYS A 71 6.24 11.15 2.88
CA CYS A 71 5.24 11.71 3.77
C CYS A 71 5.85 12.67 4.79
N VAL A 72 7.11 12.52 5.17
CA VAL A 72 7.76 13.43 6.12
C VAL A 72 7.75 14.87 5.57
N SER A 73 8.03 15.05 4.27
CA SER A 73 7.93 16.38 3.61
C SER A 73 6.48 16.82 3.47
N LYS A 74 5.60 15.96 2.91
CA LYS A 74 4.20 16.33 2.62
C LYS A 74 3.40 16.69 3.87
N TRP A 75 3.57 15.94 4.96
CA TRP A 75 2.73 16.03 6.14
C TRP A 75 3.33 16.92 7.22
N ALA A 76 4.62 17.28 7.17
CA ALA A 76 5.20 18.22 8.14
C ALA A 76 4.45 19.55 8.20
N GLY A 77 3.88 20.03 7.08
CA GLY A 77 3.06 21.25 7.06
C GLY A 77 1.71 21.13 7.78
N PHE A 78 1.16 19.91 7.87
CA PHE A 78 -0.22 19.65 8.34
C PHE A 78 -0.28 18.91 9.68
N ARG A 79 0.75 18.12 10.01
CA ARG A 79 0.87 17.31 11.23
C ARG A 79 2.11 17.79 12.00
N PRO A 80 1.94 18.62 13.03
CA PRO A 80 3.04 19.19 13.80
C PRO A 80 4.03 18.15 14.33
N GLU A 81 3.56 16.94 14.63
CA GLU A 81 4.36 15.84 15.15
C GLU A 81 5.50 15.46 14.21
N TYR A 82 5.30 15.58 12.89
CA TYR A 82 6.34 15.35 11.88
C TYR A 82 7.46 16.40 11.90
N LYS A 83 7.24 17.59 12.47
CA LYS A 83 8.32 18.59 12.64
C LYS A 83 9.23 18.25 13.81
N GLU A 84 8.70 17.51 14.78
CA GLU A 84 9.36 17.19 16.05
C GLU A 84 10.15 15.87 16.00
N VAL A 85 10.00 15.07 14.94
CA VAL A 85 10.69 13.78 14.81
C VAL A 85 12.21 13.89 14.81
N ASN A 86 12.76 15.06 14.46
CA ASN A 86 14.19 15.33 14.60
C ASN A 86 14.68 15.17 16.05
N ARG A 87 13.81 15.38 17.05
CA ARG A 87 14.13 15.22 18.47
C ARG A 87 14.67 13.84 18.78
N LEU A 88 14.23 12.81 18.05
CA LEU A 88 14.74 11.45 18.20
C LEU A 88 16.26 11.37 18.00
N ARG A 89 16.87 12.23 17.18
CA ARG A 89 18.34 12.31 17.00
C ARG A 89 19.10 12.71 18.27
N TYR A 90 18.42 13.37 19.21
CA TYR A 90 18.98 13.80 20.50
C TYR A 90 18.60 12.85 21.62
N LEU A 91 17.55 12.05 21.44
CA LEU A 91 17.03 11.13 22.45
C LEU A 91 17.62 9.71 22.34
N ILE A 92 18.09 9.31 21.16
CA ILE A 92 18.69 7.98 20.95
C ILE A 92 20.18 8.09 20.57
N PRO A 93 20.99 7.03 20.77
CA PRO A 93 22.39 7.02 20.38
C PRO A 93 22.58 7.36 18.90
N ARG A 94 23.57 8.20 18.59
CA ARG A 94 23.90 8.61 17.20
C ARG A 94 24.38 7.45 16.32
N THR A 95 24.74 6.31 16.92
CA THR A 95 25.09 5.08 16.23
C THR A 95 23.89 4.41 15.57
N ILE A 96 22.65 4.73 16.00
CA ILE A 96 21.44 4.13 15.44
C ILE A 96 21.12 4.77 14.08
N PRO A 97 21.14 3.99 12.98
CA PRO A 97 20.84 4.51 11.65
C PRO A 97 19.35 4.80 11.48
N PHE A 98 19.06 5.86 10.74
CA PHE A 98 17.73 6.11 10.19
C PHE A 98 17.70 5.52 8.79
N VAL A 99 16.78 4.59 8.56
CA VAL A 99 16.54 3.99 7.26
C VAL A 99 15.28 4.62 6.70
N ILE A 100 15.37 5.26 5.55
CA ILE A 100 14.24 5.96 4.92
C ILE A 100 13.91 5.22 3.64
N VAL A 101 12.71 4.67 3.56
CA VAL A 101 12.25 3.92 2.38
C VAL A 101 11.08 4.66 1.75
N SER A 102 11.12 4.82 0.43
CA SER A 102 10.01 5.40 -0.32
C SER A 102 10.07 5.03 -1.79
N ALA A 103 8.91 4.77 -2.40
CA ALA A 103 8.80 4.54 -3.84
C ALA A 103 9.00 5.83 -4.64
N THR A 104 8.49 6.97 -4.14
CA THR A 104 8.53 8.26 -4.83
C THR A 104 9.26 9.30 -3.99
N LEU A 105 10.50 9.61 -4.37
CA LEU A 105 11.31 10.61 -3.68
C LEU A 105 12.01 11.54 -4.69
N PRO A 106 11.29 12.52 -5.26
CA PRO A 106 11.89 13.57 -6.09
C PRO A 106 12.94 14.38 -5.33
N PRO A 107 13.91 15.03 -6.00
CA PRO A 107 15.00 15.76 -5.32
C PRO A 107 14.55 16.79 -4.29
N ALA A 108 13.51 17.57 -4.58
CA ALA A 108 12.96 18.55 -3.63
C ALA A 108 12.42 17.87 -2.36
N VAL A 109 11.61 16.82 -2.52
CA VAL A 109 11.07 16.04 -1.40
C VAL A 109 12.19 15.37 -0.62
N LEU A 110 13.23 14.84 -1.29
CA LEU A 110 14.40 14.26 -0.63
C LEU A 110 15.10 15.31 0.25
N SER A 111 15.33 16.52 -0.27
CA SER A 111 15.94 17.62 0.47
C SER A 111 15.15 17.98 1.73
N ASP A 112 13.83 18.06 1.61
CA ASP A 112 12.93 18.34 2.73
C ASP A 112 13.01 17.23 3.79
N VAL A 113 12.94 15.96 3.36
CA VAL A 113 13.03 14.79 4.26
C VAL A 113 14.38 14.79 4.99
N MET A 114 15.48 15.05 4.28
CA MET A 114 16.80 15.15 4.90
C MET A 114 16.86 16.29 5.94
N THR A 115 16.23 17.43 5.63
CA THR A 115 16.16 18.58 6.53
C THR A 115 15.36 18.26 7.79
N VAL A 116 14.13 17.75 7.63
CA VAL A 116 13.22 17.43 8.74
C VAL A 116 13.80 16.33 9.63
N LEU A 117 14.43 15.28 9.06
CA LEU A 117 15.03 14.19 9.85
C LEU A 117 16.48 14.49 10.31
N GLN A 118 16.99 15.69 10.03
CA GLN A 118 18.37 16.12 10.29
C GLN A 118 19.41 15.09 9.81
N VAL A 119 19.21 14.59 8.59
CA VAL A 119 20.16 13.68 7.93
C VAL A 119 21.32 14.50 7.39
N LEU A 120 22.53 14.21 7.87
CA LEU A 120 23.74 14.85 7.37
C LEU A 120 24.12 14.23 6.01
N PRO A 121 24.24 15.03 4.92
CA PRO A 121 24.52 14.49 3.58
C PRO A 121 25.81 13.65 3.52
N ASN A 122 26.86 14.04 4.25
CA ASN A 122 28.13 13.31 4.31
C ASN A 122 28.06 11.99 5.12
N LYS A 123 26.94 11.71 5.79
CA LYS A 123 26.68 10.47 6.53
C LYS A 123 25.44 9.74 6.00
N CYS A 124 25.03 10.05 4.78
CA CYS A 124 23.87 9.44 4.13
C CYS A 124 24.32 8.66 2.90
N THR A 125 23.83 7.42 2.78
CA THR A 125 23.94 6.65 1.54
C THR A 125 22.59 6.65 0.85
N VAL A 126 22.53 7.19 -0.37
CA VAL A 126 21.30 7.21 -1.18
C VAL A 126 21.36 6.06 -2.19
N ILE A 127 20.42 5.13 -2.07
CA ILE A 127 20.27 4.02 -3.01
C ILE A 127 19.03 4.27 -3.85
N ARG A 128 19.21 4.57 -5.15
CA ARG A 128 18.11 4.71 -6.11
C ARG A 128 18.09 3.49 -7.03
N ARG A 129 16.88 2.96 -7.26
CA ARG A 129 16.63 1.87 -8.20
C ARG A 129 15.68 2.34 -9.29
N SER A 130 15.84 1.78 -10.48
CA SER A 130 14.90 2.04 -11.57
C SER A 130 13.52 1.48 -11.22
N ASN A 131 12.48 2.22 -11.56
CA ASN A 131 11.11 1.72 -11.52
C ASN A 131 10.74 0.98 -12.81
N ASP A 132 11.66 0.90 -13.79
CA ASP A 132 11.44 0.19 -15.04
C ASP A 132 11.06 -1.28 -14.80
N ARG A 133 10.18 -1.76 -15.67
CA ARG A 133 9.63 -3.11 -15.67
C ARG A 133 9.56 -3.53 -17.14
N PRO A 134 10.63 -4.10 -17.70
CA PRO A 134 10.68 -4.47 -19.12
C PRO A 134 9.65 -5.53 -19.50
N ASN A 135 9.03 -6.19 -18.52
CA ASN A 135 7.93 -7.13 -18.68
C ASN A 135 6.53 -6.47 -18.64
N ILE A 136 6.44 -5.13 -18.55
CA ILE A 136 5.19 -4.35 -18.69
C ILE A 136 5.14 -3.73 -20.08
N HIS A 137 4.09 -4.05 -20.83
CA HIS A 137 3.76 -3.35 -22.06
C HIS A 137 2.69 -2.29 -21.78
N ILE A 138 3.01 -1.02 -22.06
CA ILE A 138 2.09 0.10 -21.91
C ILE A 138 1.41 0.34 -23.25
N VAL A 139 0.08 0.35 -23.27
CA VAL A 139 -0.74 0.60 -24.46
C VAL A 139 -1.76 1.67 -24.14
N VAL A 140 -1.88 2.67 -25.01
CA VAL A 140 -2.92 3.70 -24.95
C VAL A 140 -3.89 3.48 -26.10
N ARG A 141 -5.19 3.53 -25.82
CA ARG A 141 -6.26 3.40 -26.81
C ARG A 141 -7.28 4.51 -26.59
N GLU A 142 -7.67 5.18 -27.67
CA GLU A 142 -8.76 6.13 -27.65
C GLU A 142 -10.09 5.40 -27.48
N MET A 143 -10.94 5.92 -26.59
CA MET A 143 -12.28 5.38 -26.39
C MET A 143 -13.13 5.62 -27.62
N GLN A 144 -13.78 4.56 -28.12
CA GLN A 144 -14.62 4.64 -29.33
C GLN A 144 -16.10 4.80 -28.98
N TYR A 145 -16.48 4.55 -27.73
CA TYR A 145 -17.86 4.64 -27.26
C TYR A 145 -17.98 5.58 -26.07
N ALA A 146 -19.22 5.98 -25.76
CA ALA A 146 -19.51 6.75 -24.55
C ALA A 146 -19.02 5.98 -23.31
N MET A 147 -18.40 6.68 -22.35
CA MET A 147 -17.75 6.05 -21.19
C MET A 147 -18.71 5.18 -20.39
N ASN A 148 -19.95 5.64 -20.19
CA ASN A 148 -21.00 4.94 -19.46
C ASN A 148 -21.52 3.68 -20.18
N SER A 149 -21.11 3.44 -21.43
CA SER A 149 -21.50 2.23 -22.17
C SER A 149 -20.60 1.04 -21.88
N PHE A 150 -19.37 1.28 -21.39
CA PHE A 150 -18.34 0.28 -21.10
C PHE A 150 -17.96 -0.64 -22.29
N LYS A 151 -18.41 -0.33 -23.51
CA LYS A 151 -18.20 -1.17 -24.71
C LYS A 151 -16.73 -1.32 -25.07
N ASP A 152 -15.90 -0.32 -24.79
CA ASP A 152 -14.46 -0.38 -24.99
C ASP A 152 -13.76 -1.43 -24.12
N LEU A 153 -14.44 -1.98 -23.09
CA LEU A 153 -13.94 -3.08 -22.26
C LEU A 153 -14.32 -4.47 -22.80
N ALA A 154 -15.13 -4.54 -23.86
CA ALA A 154 -15.63 -5.80 -24.40
C ALA A 154 -14.52 -6.76 -24.87
N PHE A 155 -13.33 -6.26 -25.20
CA PHE A 155 -12.19 -7.10 -25.60
C PHE A 155 -11.70 -8.03 -24.46
N LEU A 156 -12.00 -7.71 -23.20
CA LEU A 156 -11.62 -8.51 -22.05
C LEU A 156 -12.37 -9.84 -21.99
N ILE A 157 -13.61 -9.88 -22.53
CA ILE A 157 -14.44 -11.09 -22.59
C ILE A 157 -14.99 -11.22 -24.01
N ARG A 158 -14.49 -12.23 -24.73
CA ARG A 158 -14.93 -12.54 -26.10
C ARG A 158 -16.46 -12.63 -26.18
N GLU A 159 -17.00 -12.11 -27.26
CA GLU A 159 -18.44 -12.19 -27.51
C GLU A 159 -18.86 -13.66 -27.68
N GLY A 160 -19.98 -14.04 -27.06
CA GLY A 160 -20.48 -15.41 -27.12
C GLY A 160 -19.64 -16.45 -26.37
N TRP A 161 -18.83 -16.04 -25.39
CA TRP A 161 -18.11 -16.98 -24.52
C TRP A 161 -19.07 -18.00 -23.89
N LYS A 162 -18.76 -19.29 -24.01
CA LYS A 162 -19.60 -20.40 -23.54
C LYS A 162 -18.82 -21.36 -22.63
N PRO A 163 -19.52 -22.14 -21.78
CA PRO A 163 -18.87 -23.14 -20.94
C PRO A 163 -18.05 -24.12 -21.81
N GLY A 164 -16.78 -24.31 -21.44
CA GLY A 164 -15.82 -25.10 -22.21
C GLY A 164 -14.84 -24.27 -23.05
N ASP A 165 -15.13 -22.99 -23.31
CA ASP A 165 -14.15 -22.08 -23.89
C ASP A 165 -13.02 -21.79 -22.87
N PRO A 166 -11.79 -21.47 -23.32
CA PRO A 166 -10.73 -21.04 -22.42
C PRO A 166 -11.15 -19.82 -21.58
N PRO A 167 -10.79 -19.76 -20.29
CA PRO A 167 -11.11 -18.61 -19.45
C PRO A 167 -10.42 -17.34 -20.00
N PRO A 168 -11.04 -16.16 -19.84
CA PRO A 168 -10.37 -14.90 -20.10
C PRO A 168 -9.07 -14.79 -19.32
N LEU A 169 -8.12 -14.05 -19.90
CA LEU A 169 -6.90 -13.69 -19.21
C LEU A 169 -7.24 -12.82 -17.99
N LYS A 170 -6.58 -13.07 -16.85
CA LYS A 170 -6.82 -12.28 -15.64
C LYS A 170 -6.64 -10.78 -15.85
N PHE A 171 -7.59 -9.97 -15.38
CA PHE A 171 -7.54 -8.51 -15.56
C PHE A 171 -7.96 -7.72 -14.31
N LEU A 172 -7.40 -6.51 -14.17
CA LEU A 172 -7.86 -5.47 -13.26
C LEU A 172 -8.28 -4.24 -14.08
N ILE A 173 -9.35 -3.57 -13.67
CA ILE A 173 -9.83 -2.33 -14.29
C ILE A 173 -9.98 -1.29 -13.20
N PHE A 174 -9.34 -0.13 -13.34
CA PHE A 174 -9.46 0.97 -12.38
C PHE A 174 -10.44 2.02 -12.87
N PHE A 175 -11.31 2.44 -11.96
CA PHE A 175 -12.29 3.51 -12.13
C PHE A 175 -12.14 4.54 -11.02
N ASP A 176 -12.39 5.80 -11.38
CA ASP A 176 -12.41 6.93 -10.44
C ASP A 176 -13.65 6.90 -9.52
N SER A 177 -14.74 6.25 -9.96
CA SER A 177 -16.00 6.17 -9.21
C SER A 177 -16.39 4.73 -8.84
N ILE A 178 -16.98 4.58 -7.64
CA ILE A 178 -17.54 3.31 -7.19
C ILE A 178 -18.67 2.86 -8.12
N ALA A 179 -19.53 3.79 -8.55
CA ALA A 179 -20.64 3.51 -9.43
C ALA A 179 -20.17 2.91 -10.77
N ASP A 180 -19.17 3.52 -11.43
CA ASP A 180 -18.65 3.02 -12.70
C ASP A 180 -17.97 1.67 -12.54
N SER A 181 -17.26 1.44 -11.43
CA SER A 181 -16.67 0.13 -11.14
C SER A 181 -17.71 -0.99 -11.08
N ILE A 182 -18.89 -0.69 -10.52
CA ILE A 182 -20.00 -1.63 -10.40
C ILE A 182 -20.66 -1.86 -11.76
N GLU A 183 -20.97 -0.78 -12.48
CA GLU A 183 -21.64 -0.86 -13.78
C GLU A 183 -20.76 -1.52 -14.84
N ALA A 184 -19.46 -1.24 -14.87
CA ALA A 184 -18.52 -1.95 -15.74
C ALA A 184 -18.46 -3.45 -15.44
N ALA A 185 -18.45 -3.83 -14.16
CA ALA A 185 -18.48 -5.24 -13.78
C ALA A 185 -19.80 -5.90 -14.20
N LYS A 186 -20.94 -5.22 -14.07
CA LYS A 186 -22.25 -5.70 -14.55
C LYS A 186 -22.26 -5.87 -16.07
N PHE A 187 -21.71 -4.91 -16.82
CA PHE A 187 -21.56 -4.99 -18.28
C PHE A 187 -20.77 -6.24 -18.68
N LEU A 188 -19.60 -6.46 -18.08
CA LEU A 188 -18.76 -7.64 -18.35
C LEU A 188 -19.44 -8.96 -17.95
N ARG A 189 -20.16 -8.97 -16.82
CA ARG A 189 -21.00 -10.12 -16.43
C ARG A 189 -22.11 -10.42 -17.43
N GLY A 190 -22.68 -9.40 -18.07
CA GLY A 190 -23.70 -9.56 -19.11
C GLY A 190 -23.21 -10.38 -20.31
N ARG A 191 -21.89 -10.43 -20.53
CA ARG A 191 -21.24 -11.21 -21.61
C ARG A 191 -20.97 -12.67 -21.24
N LEU A 192 -21.33 -13.09 -20.02
CA LEU A 192 -21.12 -14.45 -19.52
C LEU A 192 -22.45 -15.15 -19.19
N PRO A 193 -22.51 -16.49 -19.37
CA PRO A 193 -23.58 -17.32 -18.82
C PRO A 193 -23.74 -17.10 -17.31
N LEU A 194 -24.96 -17.32 -16.80
CA LEU A 194 -25.32 -17.02 -15.42
C LEU A 194 -24.37 -17.67 -14.41
N GLU A 195 -23.98 -18.94 -14.64
CA GLU A 195 -23.10 -19.66 -13.72
C GLU A 195 -21.66 -19.11 -13.67
N TYR A 196 -21.21 -18.32 -14.66
CA TYR A 196 -19.86 -17.74 -14.69
C TYR A 196 -19.79 -16.26 -14.30
N ARG A 197 -20.92 -15.58 -14.11
CA ARG A 197 -20.93 -14.14 -13.76
C ARG A 197 -20.19 -13.84 -12.44
N HIS A 198 -20.18 -14.78 -11.50
CA HIS A 198 -19.45 -14.63 -10.24
C HIS A 198 -17.92 -14.56 -10.41
N LYS A 199 -17.39 -14.91 -11.59
CA LYS A 199 -15.96 -14.82 -11.92
C LYS A 199 -15.47 -13.40 -12.17
N ILE A 200 -16.37 -12.44 -12.41
CA ILE A 200 -16.04 -11.02 -12.52
C ILE A 200 -16.66 -10.33 -11.31
N LYS A 201 -15.89 -9.54 -10.55
CA LYS A 201 -16.38 -8.83 -9.37
C LYS A 201 -15.93 -7.37 -9.39
N TRP A 202 -16.41 -6.59 -8.45
CA TRP A 202 -15.94 -5.23 -8.19
C TRP A 202 -15.28 -5.17 -6.81
N PHE A 203 -14.44 -4.16 -6.60
CA PHE A 203 -13.68 -3.95 -5.37
C PHE A 203 -13.58 -2.45 -5.07
N ASN A 204 -14.13 -2.02 -3.94
CA ASN A 204 -14.11 -0.61 -3.55
C ASN A 204 -13.98 -0.42 -2.02
N SER A 205 -13.91 0.84 -1.59
CA SER A 205 -13.69 1.22 -0.19
C SER A 205 -14.84 0.82 0.74
N GLU A 206 -16.08 0.78 0.26
CA GLU A 206 -17.29 0.46 1.05
C GLU A 206 -17.36 -1.01 1.48
N MET A 207 -16.57 -1.89 0.86
CA MET A 207 -16.58 -3.31 1.19
C MET A 207 -15.88 -3.63 2.50
N SER A 208 -16.35 -4.68 3.17
CA SER A 208 -15.74 -5.19 4.40
C SER A 208 -14.30 -5.68 4.17
N THR A 209 -13.48 -5.63 5.21
CA THR A 209 -12.10 -6.14 5.17
C THR A 209 -12.08 -7.63 4.81
N GLU A 210 -13.01 -8.42 5.34
CA GLU A 210 -13.15 -9.84 5.03
C GLU A 210 -13.41 -10.09 3.54
N PHE A 211 -14.35 -9.34 2.93
CA PHE A 211 -14.60 -9.44 1.49
C PHE A 211 -13.35 -9.12 0.69
N LYS A 212 -12.69 -8.01 1.04
CA LYS A 212 -11.46 -7.57 0.37
C LYS A 212 -10.35 -8.62 0.50
N ASP A 213 -10.25 -9.32 1.61
CA ASP A 213 -9.34 -10.43 1.86
C ASP A 213 -9.62 -11.63 0.96
N ILE A 214 -10.85 -12.11 0.97
CA ILE A 214 -11.29 -13.27 0.19
C ILE A 214 -11.11 -13.03 -1.32
N GLU A 215 -11.51 -11.85 -1.81
CA GLU A 215 -11.47 -11.60 -3.26
C GLU A 215 -10.06 -11.34 -3.79
N SER A 216 -9.19 -10.71 -2.98
CA SER A 216 -7.77 -10.59 -3.33
C SER A 216 -7.13 -11.96 -3.53
N GLU A 217 -7.44 -12.91 -2.64
CA GLU A 217 -6.93 -14.28 -2.73
C GLU A 217 -7.57 -15.07 -3.87
N SER A 218 -8.86 -14.82 -4.13
CA SER A 218 -9.58 -15.44 -5.24
C SER A 218 -8.99 -15.03 -6.59
N LEU A 219 -8.52 -13.78 -6.75
CA LEU A 219 -7.84 -13.33 -7.97
C LEU A 219 -6.46 -13.99 -8.13
N LYS A 220 -5.70 -14.11 -7.03
CA LYS A 220 -4.39 -14.80 -7.02
C LYS A 220 -4.50 -16.23 -7.48
N THR A 221 -5.41 -16.97 -6.84
CA THR A 221 -5.68 -18.41 -7.10
C THR A 221 -6.48 -18.65 -8.38
N SER A 222 -6.79 -17.60 -9.16
CA SER A 222 -7.57 -17.66 -10.40
C SER A 222 -8.98 -18.25 -10.23
N LYS A 223 -9.54 -18.18 -9.01
CA LYS A 223 -10.94 -18.50 -8.72
C LYS A 223 -11.88 -17.48 -9.36
N ILE A 224 -11.44 -16.24 -9.50
CA ILE A 224 -12.07 -15.19 -10.30
C ILE A 224 -11.13 -14.76 -11.43
N TRP A 225 -11.70 -14.18 -12.49
CA TRP A 225 -10.97 -13.76 -13.69
C TRP A 225 -10.69 -12.26 -13.72
N GLY A 226 -11.54 -11.43 -13.11
CA GLY A 226 -11.27 -10.01 -13.10
C GLY A 226 -11.98 -9.21 -12.02
N LEU A 227 -11.39 -8.06 -11.70
CA LEU A 227 -11.94 -7.08 -10.77
C LEU A 227 -12.02 -5.70 -11.40
N SER A 228 -13.17 -5.06 -11.25
CA SER A 228 -13.34 -3.62 -11.42
C SER A 228 -13.12 -2.92 -10.07
N CYS A 229 -12.08 -2.11 -9.98
CA CYS A 229 -11.53 -1.56 -8.75
C CYS A 229 -11.60 -0.04 -8.73
N THR A 230 -11.60 0.53 -7.53
CA THR A 230 -11.11 1.90 -7.29
C THR A 230 -9.72 1.84 -6.64
N ASP A 231 -9.09 3.00 -6.43
CA ASP A 231 -7.77 3.13 -5.78
C ASP A 231 -7.65 2.41 -4.42
N SER A 232 -8.78 2.18 -3.75
CA SER A 232 -8.86 1.38 -2.53
C SER A 232 -8.27 -0.03 -2.66
N PHE A 233 -8.22 -0.59 -3.87
CA PHE A 233 -7.55 -1.86 -4.14
C PHE A 233 -6.04 -1.75 -3.94
N GLY A 234 -5.41 -0.67 -4.38
CA GLY A 234 -3.97 -0.43 -4.21
C GLY A 234 -3.54 -0.37 -2.74
N MET A 235 -4.36 0.25 -1.88
CA MET A 235 -4.08 0.37 -0.45
C MET A 235 -4.30 -0.93 0.34
N VAL A 236 -5.34 -1.70 0.01
CA VAL A 236 -5.63 -2.97 0.69
C VAL A 236 -4.65 -4.06 0.27
N THR A 237 -4.17 -3.98 -0.97
CA THR A 237 -3.12 -4.85 -1.46
C THR A 237 -1.77 -4.45 -0.87
N SER A 238 -1.39 -3.17 -0.78
CA SER A 238 -0.15 -2.73 -0.13
C SER A 238 -0.10 -3.02 1.38
N ALA A 239 -1.24 -2.94 2.09
CA ALA A 239 -1.34 -3.29 3.50
C ALA A 239 -1.26 -4.80 3.78
N LYS A 240 -1.30 -5.64 2.74
CA LYS A 240 -1.09 -7.08 2.89
C LYS A 240 0.37 -7.37 2.72
N PRO A 241 1.00 -7.99 3.72
CA PRO A 241 2.35 -8.46 3.59
C PRO A 241 2.31 -9.73 2.74
N ASP A 242 1.75 -9.76 1.54
CA ASP A 242 2.12 -10.66 0.43
C ASP A 242 2.36 -9.88 -0.87
N PHE A 243 2.32 -8.56 -0.76
CA PHE A 243 2.34 -7.64 -1.84
C PHE A 243 3.60 -6.79 -1.76
N CYS A 244 4.62 -7.26 -2.46
CA CYS A 244 5.55 -6.30 -3.06
C CYS A 244 4.75 -5.59 -4.17
N PRO A 245 4.72 -4.24 -4.22
CA PRO A 245 3.88 -3.51 -5.15
C PRO A 245 4.37 -3.78 -6.58
N SER A 246 3.74 -4.76 -7.18
CA SER A 246 3.69 -4.93 -8.60
C SER A 246 2.35 -5.58 -8.88
N TYR A 247 1.44 -4.80 -9.49
CA TYR A 247 0.15 -5.25 -10.00
C TYR A 247 0.26 -6.60 -10.75
N HIS A 248 1.43 -6.91 -11.30
CA HIS A 248 1.83 -8.17 -11.91
C HIS A 248 1.67 -9.44 -11.07
N SER A 249 1.92 -9.42 -9.76
CA SER A 249 1.75 -10.63 -8.94
C SER A 249 0.29 -11.05 -8.82
N LEU A 250 -0.64 -10.11 -9.01
CA LEU A 250 -2.08 -10.35 -8.99
C LEU A 250 -2.66 -10.64 -10.37
N CYS A 251 -2.28 -9.84 -11.35
CA CYS A 251 -2.74 -9.95 -12.73
C CYS A 251 -1.51 -9.98 -13.65
N PRO A 252 -1.11 -11.18 -14.11
CA PRO A 252 0.00 -11.29 -15.05
C PRO A 252 -0.36 -10.83 -16.47
N ASN A 253 -1.62 -10.51 -16.77
CA ASN A 253 -2.05 -10.29 -18.15
C ASN A 253 -2.51 -8.86 -18.48
N TYR A 254 -3.49 -8.27 -17.76
CA TYR A 254 -3.97 -6.90 -18.07
C TYR A 254 -4.26 -6.06 -16.82
N VAL A 255 -3.88 -4.78 -16.89
CA VAL A 255 -4.38 -3.71 -16.04
C VAL A 255 -4.90 -2.62 -16.97
N VAL A 256 -6.18 -2.27 -16.83
CA VAL A 256 -6.84 -1.23 -17.62
C VAL A 256 -7.09 -0.05 -16.69
N LEU A 257 -6.64 1.13 -17.10
CA LEU A 257 -6.92 2.38 -16.39
C LEU A 257 -7.93 3.16 -17.22
N CYS A 258 -9.11 3.42 -16.66
CA CYS A 258 -10.12 4.27 -17.28
C CYS A 258 -10.07 5.62 -16.59
N SER A 259 -9.53 6.64 -17.26
CA SER A 259 -9.52 8.02 -16.77
C SER A 259 -10.35 8.89 -17.68
N SER A 260 -11.28 9.65 -17.10
CA SER A 260 -11.90 10.76 -17.80
C SER A 260 -10.86 11.89 -17.90
N GLY A 261 -10.18 12.00 -19.04
CA GLY A 261 -9.49 13.24 -19.35
C GLY A 261 -10.48 14.41 -19.32
N PRO A 262 -10.05 15.65 -19.05
CA PRO A 262 -10.92 16.80 -19.24
C PRO A 262 -11.40 16.79 -20.69
N THR A 263 -12.71 16.72 -20.90
CA THR A 263 -13.33 17.03 -22.19
C THR A 263 -12.84 18.42 -22.58
N MET A 264 -12.06 18.50 -23.67
CA MET A 264 -11.75 19.77 -24.33
C MET A 264 -13.03 20.47 -24.80
#